data_AF-A0A0M6Y502-F1
#
_entry.id   AF-A0A0M6Y502-F1
#
_cell.length_a   1.000
_cell.length_b   1.000
_cell.length_c   1.000
_cell.angle_alpha   90.00
_cell.angle_beta   90.00
_cell.angle_gamma   90.00
#
_symmetry.space_group_name_H-M   'P 1'
#
loop_
_entity.id
_entity.type
_entity.pdbx_description
1 polymer ?
#
loop_
_entity_poly.entity_id
_entity_poly.type
_entity_poly.pdbx_seq_one_letter_code
_entity_poly.pdbx_strand_id
1 'polypeptide(L)' 'MAERSALTPGAHYLVSMIVVSFATLAGQTERAERWAKDVRSRRADATRQMFLEAFPFKDPQWRARIDASLDAHGF' A
#
# COMPACT_ATOMS: atom_id res chain seq x y z
N MET A 1 -3.49 -19.25 5.39
CA MET A 1 -4.36 -18.71 4.31
C MET A 1 -3.91 -17.31 3.87
N ALA A 2 -2.63 -17.14 3.50
CA ALA A 2 -2.10 -15.86 2.98
C ALA A 2 -1.47 -16.02 1.58
N GLU A 3 -1.08 -17.25 1.21
CA GLU A 3 -0.36 -17.53 -0.02
C GLU A 3 -1.23 -17.47 -1.29
N ARG A 4 -2.55 -17.70 -1.19
CA ARG A 4 -3.46 -17.64 -2.36
C ARG A 4 -3.83 -16.21 -2.79
N SER A 5 -3.77 -15.23 -1.89
CA SER A 5 -4.08 -13.85 -2.26
C SER A 5 -2.98 -13.23 -3.12
N ALA A 6 -1.72 -13.64 -2.95
CA ALA A 6 -0.59 -13.14 -3.74
C ALA A 6 -0.61 -13.58 -5.22
N LEU A 7 -1.38 -14.60 -5.58
CA LEU A 7 -1.48 -15.17 -6.93
C LEU A 7 -2.75 -14.73 -7.68
N THR A 8 -3.58 -13.88 -7.08
CA THR A 8 -4.78 -13.36 -7.76
C THR A 8 -4.36 -12.19 -8.67
N PRO A 9 -4.77 -12.15 -9.95
CA PRO A 9 -4.37 -11.11 -10.92
C PRO A 9 -4.69 -9.65 -10.51
N GLY A 10 -5.45 -9.46 -9.43
CA GLY A 10 -5.75 -8.16 -8.84
C GLY A 10 -4.98 -7.82 -7.57
N ALA A 11 -4.01 -8.62 -7.10
CA ALA A 11 -3.28 -8.37 -5.84
C ALA A 11 -1.94 -7.65 -6.03
N HIS A 12 -1.45 -7.50 -7.26
CA HIS A 12 -0.17 -6.84 -7.54
C HIS A 12 -0.14 -5.37 -7.11
N TYR A 13 -1.29 -4.68 -7.04
CA TYR A 13 -1.34 -3.29 -6.55
C TYR A 13 -1.04 -3.20 -5.04
N LEU A 14 -1.37 -4.23 -4.26
CA LEU A 14 -1.08 -4.28 -2.83
C LEU A 14 0.42 -4.29 -2.55
N VAL A 15 1.20 -5.02 -3.37
CA VAL A 15 2.67 -5.00 -3.28
C VAL A 15 3.20 -3.61 -3.63
N SER A 16 2.67 -2.95 -4.65
CA SER A 16 3.03 -1.57 -4.97
C SER A 16 2.68 -0.62 -3.81
N MET A 17 1.54 -0.80 -3.14
CA MET A 17 1.17 -0.02 -1.95
C MET A 17 2.12 -0.24 -0.76
N ILE A 18 2.63 -1.46 -0.55
CA ILE A 18 3.72 -1.71 0.42
C ILE A 18 4.92 -0.82 0.09
N VAL A 19 5.35 -0.82 -1.18
CA VAL A 19 6.50 -0.01 -1.61
C VAL A 19 6.24 1.48 -1.38
N VAL A 20 5.04 1.99 -1.67
CA VAL A 20 4.66 3.38 -1.38
C VAL A 20 4.82 3.68 0.11
N SER A 21 4.25 2.87 0.99
CA SER A 21 4.30 3.09 2.43
C SER A 21 5.74 3.10 2.95
N PHE A 22 6.54 2.08 2.62
CA PHE A 22 7.92 2.00 3.09
C PHE A 22 8.83 3.06 2.46
N ALA A 23 8.65 3.39 1.18
CA ALA A 23 9.39 4.47 0.54
C ALA A 23 9.07 5.82 1.20
N THR A 24 7.80 6.08 1.54
CA THR A 24 7.37 7.29 2.26
C THR A 24 7.97 7.35 3.65
N LEU A 25 7.91 6.25 4.41
CA LEU A 25 8.52 6.17 5.74
C LEU A 25 10.05 6.31 5.71
N ALA A 26 10.69 5.92 4.61
CA ALA A 26 12.12 6.09 4.39
C ALA A 26 12.51 7.47 3.80
N GLY A 27 11.56 8.39 3.61
CA GLY A 27 11.80 9.70 3.01
C GLY A 27 12.12 9.67 1.51
N GLN A 28 11.88 8.55 0.83
CA GLN A 28 12.11 8.39 -0.62
C GLN A 28 10.88 8.86 -1.41
N THR A 29 10.56 10.17 -1.35
CA THR A 29 9.33 10.76 -1.90
C THR A 29 9.14 10.46 -3.39
N GLU A 30 10.17 10.65 -4.22
CA GLU A 30 10.08 10.39 -5.67
C GLU A 30 9.75 8.92 -6.00
N ARG A 31 10.32 8.00 -5.22
CA ARG A 31 10.04 6.57 -5.35
C ARG A 31 8.60 6.29 -4.94
N ALA A 32 8.16 6.85 -3.81
CA ALA A 32 6.80 6.68 -3.34
C ALA A 32 5.76 7.19 -4.35
N GLU A 33 5.95 8.38 -4.91
CA GLU A 33 5.07 8.94 -5.94
C GLU A 33 5.02 8.09 -7.22
N ARG A 34 6.17 7.59 -7.68
CA ARG A 34 6.25 6.72 -8.86
C ARG A 34 5.41 5.45 -8.67
N TRP A 35 5.56 4.81 -7.52
CA TRP A 35 4.79 3.62 -7.20
C TRP A 35 3.32 3.93 -6.94
N ALA A 36 2.99 5.10 -6.39
CA ALA A 36 1.60 5.52 -6.22
C ALA A 36 0.88 5.70 -7.57
N LYS A 37 1.58 6.26 -8.57
CA LYS A 37 1.08 6.34 -9.95
C LYS A 37 0.87 4.95 -10.58
N ASP A 38 1.80 4.03 -10.35
CA ASP A 38 1.68 2.63 -10.80
C ASP A 38 0.47 1.92 -10.16
N VAL A 39 0.25 2.10 -8.84
CA VAL A 39 -0.95 1.58 -8.16
C VAL A 39 -2.21 2.09 -8.84
N ARG A 40 -2.34 3.41 -9.04
CA ARG A 40 -3.53 4.02 -9.66
C ARG A 40 -3.73 3.58 -11.11
N SER A 41 -2.64 3.38 -11.86
CA SER A 41 -2.71 2.88 -13.24
C SER A 41 -3.24 1.46 -13.32
N ARG A 42 -2.98 0.62 -12.30
CA ARG A 42 -3.46 -0.76 -12.23
C ARG A 42 -4.85 -0.86 -11.60
N ARG A 43 -5.11 -0.01 -10.61
CA ARG A 43 -6.31 -0.02 -9.80
C ARG A 43 -6.61 1.39 -9.28
N ALA A 44 -7.46 2.11 -10.01
CA ALA A 44 -7.85 3.49 -9.68
C ALA A 44 -8.71 3.59 -8.41
N ASP A 45 -9.43 2.52 -8.05
CA ASP A 45 -10.24 2.38 -6.83
C ASP A 45 -9.44 1.86 -5.62
N ALA A 46 -8.11 1.77 -5.72
CA ALA A 46 -7.29 1.30 -4.61
C ALA A 46 -7.40 2.27 -3.42
N THR A 47 -7.80 1.74 -2.26
CA THR A 47 -7.91 2.51 -1.01
C THR A 47 -7.02 1.95 0.09
N ARG A 48 -6.67 2.82 1.05
CA ARG A 48 -5.97 2.42 2.27
C ARG A 48 -6.73 1.36 3.07
N GLN A 49 -8.07 1.39 3.07
CA GLN A 49 -8.87 0.38 3.76
C GLN A 49 -8.65 -1.01 3.15
N MET A 50 -8.69 -1.13 1.83
CA MET A 50 -8.46 -2.41 1.14
C MET A 50 -7.06 -2.97 1.43
N PHE A 51 -6.07 -2.09 1.59
CA PHE A 51 -4.73 -2.47 1.99
C PHE A 51 -4.67 -2.96 3.44
N LEU A 52 -5.28 -2.24 4.38
CA LEU A 52 -5.31 -2.61 5.80
C LEU A 52 -6.15 -3.87 6.07
N GLU A 53 -7.16 -4.14 5.26
CA GLU A 53 -7.94 -5.38 5.28
C GLU A 53 -7.13 -6.57 4.76
N ALA A 54 -6.31 -6.36 3.72
CA ALA A 54 -5.42 -7.38 3.18
C ALA A 54 -4.21 -7.68 4.09
N PHE A 55 -3.70 -6.69 4.81
CA PHE A 55 -2.57 -6.82 5.74
C PHE A 55 -2.97 -6.45 7.17
N PRO A 56 -3.39 -7.43 7.99
CA PRO A 56 -3.70 -7.18 9.39
C PRO A 56 -2.43 -6.93 10.20
N PHE A 57 -2.09 -5.65 10.40
CA PHE A 57 -1.01 -5.23 11.29
C PHE A 57 -1.40 -5.49 12.75
N LYS A 58 -0.61 -6.31 13.46
CA LYS A 58 -0.80 -6.61 14.89
C LYS A 58 -0.45 -5.44 15.79
N ASP A 59 0.50 -4.62 15.38
CA ASP A 59 0.93 -3.44 16.12
C ASP A 59 0.13 -2.20 15.66
N PRO A 60 -0.64 -1.55 16.56
CA PRO A 60 -1.49 -0.43 16.20
C PRO A 60 -0.70 0.84 15.85
N GLN A 61 0.50 1.02 16.40
CA GLN A 61 1.35 2.15 16.09
C GLN A 61 1.90 2.02 14.66
N TRP A 62 2.36 0.83 14.28
CA TRP A 62 2.78 0.54 12.91
C TRP A 62 1.62 0.65 11.94
N ARG A 63 0.43 0.16 12.30
CA ARG A 63 -0.78 0.32 11.49
C ARG A 63 -1.05 1.80 11.19
N ALA A 64 -1.01 2.67 12.20
CA ALA A 64 -1.23 4.10 12.04
C ALA A 64 -0.16 4.78 11.18
N ARG A 65 1.12 4.38 11.30
CA ARG A 65 2.21 4.91 10.47
C ARG A 65 2.03 4.54 9.00
N ILE A 66 1.61 3.30 8.71
CA ILE A 66 1.35 2.84 7.36
C ILE A 66 0.11 3.53 6.79
N ASP A 67 -0.95 3.66 7.57
CA ASP A 67 -2.18 4.39 7.19
C ASP A 67 -1.87 5.85 6.82
N ALA A 68 -1.15 6.58 7.67
CA ALA A 68 -0.73 7.95 7.41
C ALA A 68 0.19 8.06 6.18
N SER A 69 1.05 7.06 5.96
CA SER A 69 1.92 7.04 4.78
C SER A 69 1.14 6.87 3.48
N LEU A 70 0.03 6.12 3.49
CA LEU A 70 -0.84 5.94 2.33
C LEU A 70 -1.75 7.16 2.11
N ASP A 71 -2.27 7.75 3.19
CA ASP A 71 -3.06 8.98 3.16
C ASP A 71 -2.28 10.14 2.52
N ALA A 72 -0.98 10.26 2.82
CA ALA A 72 -0.09 11.25 2.20
C ALA A 72 -0.01 11.17 0.66
N HIS A 73 -0.33 10.01 0.07
CA HIS A 73 -0.39 9.81 -1.37
C HIS A 73 -1.81 9.84 -1.93
N GLY A 74 -2.84 10.01 -1.10
CA GLY A 74 -4.25 10.07 -1.51
C GLY A 74 -4.85 8.70 -1.83
N PHE A 75 -4.58 7.71 -0.97
CA PHE A 75 -5.23 6.39 -0.93
C PHE A 75 -6.28 6.29 0.19
#